data_AF-A0A7J9HWC4-F1
#
_entry.id   AF-A0A7J9HWC4-F1
#
_cell.length_a   1.000
_cell.length_b   1.000
_cell.length_c   1.000
_cell.angle_alpha   90.00
_cell.angle_beta   90.00
_cell.angle_gamma   90.00
#
_symmetry.space_group_name_H-M   'P 1'
#
loop_
_entity.id
_entity.type
_entity.pdbx_description
1 polymer ?
#
loop_
_entity_poly.entity_id
_entity_poly.type
_entity_poly.pdbx_seq_one_letter_code
_entity_poly.pdbx_strand_id
1 'polypeptide(L)'
;MKPNIVPNCIRSENYMITFEIEEEKFPLFGKKYQLKFSSDVAAETHCLVHFPSLIRLAREAGLEYVEIQNLTEFYDDNKSLFAGMMMNAGPNLLDPRGRLLPRSYDVLGLYTTFIFQKPDPDVVPPLATPLLPDSSYDNDEASISDINLLDQDTFFSFPKGP
;
A
#
# COMPACT_ATOMS: atom_id res chain seq x y z
N MET A 1 -11.11 -23.12 -17.34
CA MET A 1 -10.22 -22.00 -16.97
C MET A 1 -9.48 -22.39 -15.70
N LYS A 2 -8.16 -22.22 -15.64
CA LYS A 2 -7.41 -22.47 -14.39
C LYS A 2 -7.71 -21.31 -13.42
N PRO A 3 -8.11 -21.59 -12.16
CA PRO A 3 -8.73 -20.59 -11.29
C PRO A 3 -7.79 -19.54 -10.65
N ASN A 4 -6.49 -19.50 -10.97
CA ASN A 4 -5.50 -18.72 -10.21
C ASN A 4 -4.62 -17.78 -11.07
N ILE A 5 -5.10 -17.31 -12.23
CA ILE A 5 -4.31 -16.38 -13.06
C ILE A 5 -4.64 -14.96 -12.63
N VAL A 6 -3.64 -14.22 -12.18
CA VAL A 6 -3.79 -12.79 -11.89
C VAL A 6 -4.04 -12.05 -13.20
N PRO A 7 -5.06 -11.18 -13.30
CA PRO A 7 -5.32 -10.44 -14.53
C PRO A 7 -4.09 -9.63 -14.93
N ASN A 8 -3.65 -9.83 -16.17
CA ASN A 8 -2.50 -9.14 -16.76
C ASN A 8 -2.76 -7.64 -16.99
N CYS A 9 -4.01 -7.21 -16.88
CA CYS A 9 -4.43 -5.84 -17.12
C CYS A 9 -5.56 -5.46 -16.16
N ILE A 10 -5.40 -4.33 -15.47
CA ILE A 10 -6.44 -3.68 -14.68
C ILE A 10 -6.78 -2.39 -15.42
N ARG A 11 -8.05 -2.20 -15.75
CA ARG A 11 -8.52 -1.06 -16.53
C ARG A 11 -9.61 -0.32 -15.79
N SER A 12 -9.42 0.99 -15.67
CA SER A 12 -10.43 1.95 -15.28
C SER A 12 -10.65 2.97 -16.39
N GLU A 13 -11.58 3.90 -16.19
CA GLU A 13 -11.78 5.07 -17.05
C GLU A 13 -10.59 6.03 -17.00
N ASN A 14 -9.89 6.09 -15.86
CA ASN A 14 -8.84 7.08 -15.62
C ASN A 14 -7.42 6.56 -15.85
N TYR A 15 -7.24 5.23 -15.85
CA TYR A 15 -5.93 4.62 -16.06
C TYR A 15 -6.03 3.17 -16.55
N MET A 16 -4.90 2.67 -17.02
CA MET A 16 -4.67 1.28 -17.36
C MET A 16 -3.35 0.84 -16.74
N ILE A 17 -3.39 -0.28 -16.03
CA ILE A 17 -2.23 -0.97 -15.47
C ILE A 17 -2.04 -2.25 -16.27
N THR A 18 -0.84 -2.48 -16.76
CA THR A 18 -0.51 -3.69 -17.54
C THR A 18 0.75 -4.33 -16.98
N PHE A 19 0.65 -5.61 -16.60
CA PHE A 19 1.80 -6.40 -16.17
C PHE A 19 2.48 -7.01 -17.39
N GLU A 20 3.82 -7.00 -17.38
CA GLU A 20 4.61 -7.50 -18.52
C GLU A 20 4.45 -9.02 -18.74
N ILE A 21 4.16 -9.77 -17.67
CA ILE A 21 4.10 -11.24 -17.68
C ILE A 21 2.92 -11.71 -16.82
N GLU A 22 2.11 -12.63 -17.37
CA GLU A 22 1.13 -13.41 -16.63
C GLU A 22 1.84 -14.38 -15.69
N GLU A 23 1.64 -14.21 -14.40
CA GLU A 23 2.21 -15.06 -13.35
C GLU A 23 1.09 -15.62 -12.49
N GLU A 24 1.29 -16.84 -11.98
CA GLU A 24 0.38 -17.48 -11.03
C GLU A 24 0.46 -16.79 -9.65
N LYS A 25 1.62 -16.21 -9.32
CA LYS A 25 1.86 -15.42 -8.10
C LYS A 25 2.93 -14.37 -8.36
N PHE A 26 2.71 -13.14 -7.87
CA PHE A 26 3.72 -12.09 -7.98
C PHE A 26 4.97 -12.39 -7.12
N PRO A 27 6.18 -12.15 -7.63
CA PRO A 27 7.40 -12.21 -6.84
C PRO A 27 7.45 -11.08 -5.81
N LEU A 28 8.20 -11.28 -4.74
CA LEU A 28 8.38 -10.27 -3.68
C LEU A 28 9.07 -9.00 -4.18
N PHE A 29 9.91 -9.11 -5.20
CA PHE A 29 10.71 -8.02 -5.75
C PHE A 29 10.72 -8.05 -7.27
N GLY A 30 10.92 -6.88 -7.88
CA GLY A 30 11.21 -6.75 -9.30
C GLY A 30 10.02 -6.97 -10.22
N LYS A 31 8.81 -7.20 -9.70
CA LYS A 31 7.62 -7.22 -10.54
C LYS A 31 7.36 -5.81 -11.07
N LYS A 32 7.35 -5.67 -12.39
CA LYS A 32 7.07 -4.39 -13.07
C LYS A 32 5.68 -4.37 -13.65
N TYR A 33 5.15 -3.16 -13.77
CA TYR A 33 3.91 -2.88 -14.49
C TYR A 33 4.04 -1.55 -15.23
N GLN A 34 3.27 -1.42 -16.31
CA GLN A 34 3.07 -0.17 -17.03
C GLN A 34 1.81 0.50 -16.49
N LEU A 35 1.92 1.76 -16.06
CA LEU A 35 0.79 2.60 -15.69
C LEU A 35 0.58 3.65 -16.77
N LYS A 36 -0.63 3.74 -17.31
CA LYS A 36 -1.00 4.78 -18.27
C LYS A 36 -2.25 5.48 -17.80
N PHE A 37 -2.15 6.76 -17.45
CA PHE A 37 -3.33 7.60 -17.21
C PHE A 37 -4.00 7.97 -18.53
N SER A 38 -5.32 8.16 -18.50
CA SER A 38 -6.10 8.54 -19.67
C SER A 38 -5.75 9.93 -20.21
N SER A 39 -5.19 10.81 -19.37
CA SER A 39 -4.68 12.14 -19.75
C SER A 39 -3.31 12.09 -20.42
N ASP A 40 -2.58 10.98 -20.28
CA ASP A 40 -1.15 10.94 -20.56
C ASP A 40 -0.87 10.30 -21.93
N VAL A 41 0.17 10.82 -22.59
CA VAL A 41 0.55 10.39 -23.94
C VAL A 41 1.23 9.01 -23.91
N ALA A 42 2.02 8.74 -22.86
CA ALA A 42 2.82 7.53 -22.72
C ALA A 42 2.50 6.80 -21.41
N ALA A 43 2.76 5.49 -21.42
CA ALA A 43 2.76 4.69 -20.20
C ALA A 43 4.11 4.83 -19.49
N GLU A 44 4.09 4.76 -18.16
CA GLU A 44 5.28 4.75 -17.31
C GLU A 44 5.50 3.36 -16.70
N THR A 45 6.77 2.95 -16.63
CA THR A 45 7.16 1.70 -15.98
C THR A 45 7.35 1.91 -14.48
N HIS A 46 6.61 1.15 -13.68
CA HIS A 46 6.67 1.17 -12.22
C HIS A 46 7.04 -0.20 -11.66
N CYS A 47 7.55 -0.23 -10.44
CA CYS A 47 7.84 -1.45 -9.70
C CYS A 47 6.80 -1.67 -8.61
N LEU A 48 6.35 -2.89 -8.48
CA LEU A 48 5.37 -3.27 -7.49
C LEU A 48 6.01 -3.38 -6.10
N VAL A 49 5.35 -2.78 -5.10
CA VAL A 49 5.80 -2.78 -3.71
C VAL A 49 5.03 -3.84 -2.93
N HIS A 50 5.76 -4.78 -2.35
CA HIS A 50 5.22 -5.79 -1.44
C HIS A 50 5.37 -5.32 0.02
N PHE A 51 4.27 -4.88 0.64
CA PHE A 51 4.32 -4.25 1.97
C PHE A 51 4.96 -5.11 3.08
N PRO A 52 4.68 -6.43 3.19
CA PRO A 52 5.36 -7.25 4.18
C PRO A 52 6.89 -7.25 4.03
N SER A 53 7.38 -7.22 2.79
CA SER A 53 8.82 -7.10 2.52
C SER A 53 9.35 -5.71 2.85
N LEU A 54 8.61 -4.65 2.54
CA LEU A 54 8.96 -3.27 2.90
C LEU A 54 9.10 -3.11 4.41
N ILE A 55 8.12 -3.59 5.20
CA ILE A 55 8.13 -3.49 6.67
C ILE A 55 9.32 -4.25 7.26
N ARG A 56 9.58 -5.48 6.77
CA ARG A 56 10.74 -6.27 7.21
C ARG A 56 12.06 -5.53 6.96
N LEU A 57 12.23 -4.99 5.75
CA LEU A 57 13.44 -4.24 5.38
C LEU A 57 13.59 -2.94 6.19
N ALA A 58 12.49 -2.23 6.45
CA ALA A 58 12.51 -1.04 7.30
C ALA A 58 12.97 -1.37 8.72
N ARG A 59 12.48 -2.48 9.29
CA ARG A 59 12.93 -2.99 10.59
C ARG A 59 14.42 -3.34 10.60
N GLU A 60 14.90 -4.01 9.56
CA GLU A 60 16.34 -4.32 9.40
C GLU A 60 17.20 -3.05 9.33
N ALA A 61 16.64 -1.95 8.81
CA ALA A 61 17.27 -0.63 8.81
C ALA A 61 17.09 0.15 10.13
N GLY A 62 16.47 -0.44 11.16
CA GLY A 62 16.25 0.19 12.46
C GLY A 62 15.09 1.19 12.49
N LEU A 63 14.11 1.04 11.59
CA LEU A 63 12.88 1.82 11.58
C LEU A 63 11.71 1.02 12.15
N GLU A 64 10.83 1.70 12.88
CA GLU A 64 9.60 1.15 13.40
C GLU A 64 8.43 1.48 12.47
N TYR A 65 7.62 0.48 12.16
CA TYR A 65 6.37 0.67 11.44
C TYR A 65 5.39 1.45 12.30
N VAL A 66 4.81 2.50 11.74
CA VAL A 66 3.74 3.29 12.41
C VAL A 66 2.41 3.01 11.72
N GLU A 67 2.35 3.23 10.41
CA GLU A 67 1.08 3.21 9.69
C GLU A 67 1.29 2.94 8.20
N ILE A 68 0.37 2.18 7.62
CA ILE A 68 0.11 2.07 6.19
C ILE A 68 -1.39 2.27 6.01
N GLN A 69 -1.80 3.23 5.18
CA GLN A 69 -3.20 3.58 4.95
C GLN A 69 -3.44 3.90 3.48
N ASN A 70 -4.57 3.46 2.91
CA ASN A 70 -4.90 3.83 1.53
C ASN A 70 -5.13 5.35 1.44
N LEU A 71 -4.72 5.98 0.33
CA LEU A 71 -4.82 7.43 0.20
C LEU A 71 -6.27 7.93 0.18
N THR A 72 -7.23 7.11 -0.23
CA THR A 72 -8.66 7.46 -0.15
C THR A 72 -9.15 7.55 1.30
N GLU A 73 -8.75 6.60 2.15
CA GLU A 73 -9.05 6.59 3.59
C GLU A 73 -8.36 7.76 4.28
N PHE A 74 -7.06 7.95 4.02
CA PHE A 74 -6.31 9.09 4.54
C PHE A 74 -6.96 10.43 4.18
N TYR A 75 -7.41 10.57 2.92
CA TYR A 75 -8.13 11.76 2.49
C TYR A 75 -9.44 11.94 3.26
N ASP A 76 -10.24 10.89 3.41
CA ASP A 76 -11.52 10.99 4.09
C ASP A 76 -11.40 11.33 5.58
N ASP A 77 -10.37 10.81 6.25
CA ASP A 77 -10.07 11.12 7.65
C ASP A 77 -9.60 12.57 7.85
N ASN A 78 -8.85 13.12 6.88
CA ASN A 78 -8.17 14.41 7.03
C ASN A 78 -8.75 15.56 6.16
N LYS A 79 -9.78 15.31 5.35
CA LYS A 79 -10.34 16.31 4.41
C LYS A 79 -10.76 17.62 5.05
N SER A 80 -11.20 17.61 6.31
CA SER A 80 -11.57 18.83 7.04
C SER A 80 -10.35 19.70 7.36
N LEU A 81 -9.20 19.07 7.65
CA LEU A 81 -7.93 19.75 7.92
C LEU A 81 -7.34 20.36 6.65
N PHE A 82 -7.49 19.66 5.52
CA PHE A 82 -6.90 20.07 4.24
C PHE A 82 -7.86 20.83 3.32
N ALA A 83 -9.13 21.02 3.70
CA ALA A 83 -10.16 21.63 2.84
C ALA A 83 -9.70 22.96 2.20
N GLY A 84 -9.11 23.85 2.99
CA GLY A 84 -8.62 25.15 2.49
C GLY A 84 -7.45 25.04 1.51
N MET A 85 -6.59 24.03 1.67
CA MET A 85 -5.47 23.77 0.76
C MET A 85 -5.96 23.13 -0.54
N MET A 86 -6.89 22.17 -0.45
CA MET A 86 -7.40 21.41 -1.58
C MET A 86 -8.20 22.25 -2.58
N MET A 87 -8.85 23.32 -2.12
CA MET A 87 -9.51 24.30 -3.00
C MET A 87 -8.56 24.93 -4.04
N ASN A 88 -7.25 24.95 -3.74
CA ASN A 88 -6.21 25.51 -4.61
C ASN A 88 -5.37 24.43 -5.32
N ALA A 89 -5.61 23.15 -5.06
CA ALA A 89 -4.75 22.04 -5.50
C ALA A 89 -4.81 21.74 -7.02
N GLY A 90 -5.75 22.37 -7.73
CA GLY A 90 -5.80 22.35 -9.18
C GLY A 90 -7.21 22.15 -9.73
N PRO A 91 -7.43 22.52 -11.00
CA PRO A 91 -8.68 22.19 -11.67
C PRO A 91 -8.83 20.66 -11.73
N ASN A 92 -10.08 20.17 -11.79
CA ASN A 92 -10.43 18.77 -12.00
C ASN A 92 -10.33 17.79 -10.82
N LEU A 93 -9.93 18.23 -9.63
CA LEU A 93 -9.89 17.40 -8.43
C LEU A 93 -11.20 17.47 -7.61
N LEU A 94 -11.69 18.69 -7.37
CA LEU A 94 -12.90 18.95 -6.59
C LEU A 94 -14.07 19.43 -7.47
N ASP A 95 -15.30 19.16 -7.02
CA ASP A 95 -16.51 19.79 -7.51
C ASP A 95 -16.60 21.25 -7.01
N PRO A 96 -17.50 22.08 -7.56
CA PRO A 96 -17.68 23.47 -7.10
C PRO A 96 -18.08 23.63 -5.62
N ARG A 97 -18.45 22.54 -4.94
CA ARG A 97 -18.79 22.49 -3.51
C ARG A 97 -17.60 22.04 -2.65
N GLY A 98 -16.43 21.82 -3.26
CA GLY A 98 -15.22 21.37 -2.58
C GLY A 98 -15.15 19.89 -2.31
N ARG A 99 -15.99 19.06 -2.95
CA ARG A 99 -16.00 17.60 -2.75
C ARG A 99 -15.17 16.93 -3.83
N LEU A 100 -14.43 15.89 -3.45
CA LEU A 100 -13.61 15.14 -4.39
C LEU A 100 -14.49 14.48 -5.46
N LEU A 101 -14.08 14.59 -6.72
CA LEU A 101 -14.81 13.97 -7.83
C LEU A 101 -14.63 12.45 -7.81
N PRO A 102 -15.63 11.65 -8.24
CA PRO A 102 -15.52 10.18 -8.27
C PRO A 102 -14.28 9.68 -9.03
N ARG A 103 -13.94 10.31 -10.15
CA ARG A 103 -12.72 9.99 -10.92
C ARG A 103 -11.42 10.18 -10.13
N SER A 104 -11.43 11.11 -9.18
CA SER A 104 -10.26 11.39 -8.36
C SER A 104 -10.10 10.33 -7.29
N TYR A 105 -11.19 9.83 -6.69
CA TYR A 105 -11.13 8.68 -5.78
C TYR A 105 -10.52 7.44 -6.43
N ASP A 106 -10.89 7.16 -7.68
CA ASP A 106 -10.32 6.03 -8.44
C ASP A 106 -8.79 6.14 -8.60
N VAL A 107 -8.27 7.34 -8.89
CA VAL A 107 -6.82 7.59 -8.96
C VAL A 107 -6.17 7.54 -7.58
N LEU A 108 -6.79 8.16 -6.56
CA LEU A 108 -6.27 8.13 -5.19
C LEU A 108 -6.15 6.69 -4.67
N GLY A 109 -7.09 5.82 -5.02
CA GLY A 109 -7.10 4.42 -4.61
C GLY A 109 -5.88 3.62 -5.07
N LEU A 110 -5.14 4.09 -6.08
CA LEU A 110 -3.88 3.47 -6.52
C LEU A 110 -2.72 3.67 -5.52
N TYR A 111 -2.82 4.69 -4.67
CA TYR A 111 -1.74 5.13 -3.80
C TYR A 111 -2.03 4.79 -2.34
N THR A 112 -0.95 4.62 -1.60
CA THR A 112 -0.96 4.27 -0.18
C THR A 112 0.06 5.13 0.54
N THR A 113 -0.34 5.74 1.65
CA THR A 113 0.56 6.45 2.57
C THR A 113 1.22 5.43 3.50
N PHE A 114 2.52 5.57 3.75
CA PHE A 114 3.25 4.73 4.69
C PHE A 114 4.18 5.59 5.55
N ILE A 115 4.20 5.30 6.84
CA ILE A 115 4.95 6.05 7.84
C ILE A 115 5.79 5.06 8.64
N PHE A 116 7.09 5.35 8.67
CA PHE A 116 8.05 4.68 9.53
C PHE A 116 8.70 5.72 10.43
N GLN A 117 8.89 5.37 11.70
CA GLN A 117 9.52 6.22 12.69
C GLN A 117 10.92 5.68 13.00
N LYS A 118 11.88 6.58 13.09
CA LYS A 118 13.17 6.24 13.71
C LYS A 118 12.97 6.27 15.23
N PRO A 119 13.18 5.15 15.94
CA PRO A 119 13.08 5.14 17.39
C PRO A 119 14.10 6.10 18.00
N ASP A 120 13.72 6.73 19.11
CA ASP A 120 14.60 7.62 19.85
C ASP A 120 15.77 6.78 20.42
N PRO A 121 17.04 7.11 20.09
CA PRO A 121 18.19 6.37 20.57
C PRO A 121 18.33 6.39 22.10
N ASP A 122 17.73 7.37 22.79
CA ASP A 122 17.84 7.57 24.23
C ASP A 122 16.65 6.99 25.02
N VAL A 123 15.60 6.53 24.33
CA VAL A 123 14.53 5.76 24.98
C VAL A 123 15.08 4.38 25.31
N VAL A 124 15.50 4.21 26.55
CA VAL A 124 15.86 2.91 27.13
C VAL A 124 14.69 1.95 26.83
N PRO A 125 14.93 0.80 26.17
CA PRO A 125 13.88 -0.17 25.95
C PRO A 125 13.20 -0.47 27.29
N PRO A 126 11.86 -0.55 27.38
CA PRO A 126 11.22 -0.96 28.62
C PRO A 126 11.88 -2.26 29.06
N LEU A 127 12.42 -2.27 30.29
CA LEU A 127 13.20 -3.38 30.87
C LEU A 127 12.54 -4.70 30.51
N ALA A 128 13.11 -5.39 29.52
CA ALA A 128 12.58 -6.65 29.05
C ALA A 128 12.53 -7.61 30.24
N THR A 129 11.34 -8.16 30.47
CA THR A 129 11.11 -9.35 31.29
C THR A 129 12.22 -10.38 31.00
N PRO A 130 12.80 -11.04 32.02
CA PRO A 130 14.03 -11.82 31.86
C PRO A 130 13.92 -12.85 30.73
N LEU A 131 14.97 -12.92 29.90
CA LEU A 131 15.14 -13.98 28.90
C LEU A 131 15.22 -15.33 29.63
N LEU A 132 14.24 -16.20 29.38
CA LEU A 132 14.35 -17.61 29.75
C LEU A 132 15.33 -18.31 28.81
N PRO A 133 16.11 -19.29 29.31
CA PRO A 133 17.19 -19.91 28.55
C PRO A 133 16.70 -20.71 27.34
N ASP A 134 17.51 -20.67 26.28
CA ASP A 134 17.30 -21.31 24.98
C ASP A 134 16.93 -22.79 25.11
N SER A 135 15.67 -23.13 24.80
CA SER A 135 15.28 -24.49 24.44
C SER A 135 15.21 -24.58 22.92
N SER A 136 16.11 -25.38 22.37
CA SER A 136 16.32 -25.63 20.95
C SER A 136 15.24 -26.50 20.30
N TYR A 137 14.85 -26.13 19.07
CA TYR A 137 14.06 -26.88 18.07
C TYR A 137 12.57 -27.10 18.47
N ASP A 138 11.54 -26.87 17.68
CA ASP A 138 11.28 -27.08 16.25
C ASP A 138 10.06 -26.24 15.82
N ASN A 139 9.82 -26.13 14.50
CA ASN A 139 8.67 -25.53 13.83
C ASN A 139 7.37 -25.40 14.65
N ASP A 140 6.78 -24.20 14.67
CA ASP A 140 5.32 -24.05 14.56
C ASP A 140 4.96 -22.66 14.01
N GLU A 141 4.66 -22.68 12.72
CA GLU A 141 3.94 -21.68 11.92
C GLU A 141 2.49 -21.53 12.44
N ALA A 142 2.31 -20.98 13.64
CA ALA A 142 0.97 -20.83 14.24
C ALA A 142 0.94 -19.76 15.35
N SER A 143 1.25 -18.50 15.03
CA SER A 143 0.87 -17.38 15.91
C SER A 143 0.74 -16.01 15.23
N ILE A 144 0.78 -15.97 13.89
CA ILE A 144 0.31 -14.79 13.12
C ILE A 144 -1.13 -15.04 12.65
N SER A 145 -1.96 -15.61 13.53
CA SER A 145 -3.38 -15.83 13.29
C SER A 145 -4.26 -14.78 13.98
N ASP A 146 -3.68 -13.87 14.76
CA ASP A 146 -4.44 -12.85 15.52
C ASP A 146 -4.36 -11.45 14.92
N ILE A 147 -3.64 -11.25 13.81
CA ILE A 147 -3.88 -10.10 12.94
C ILE A 147 -5.03 -10.48 12.01
N ASN A 148 -6.22 -10.41 12.58
CA ASN A 148 -7.47 -10.64 11.88
C ASN A 148 -7.51 -9.86 10.55
N LEU A 149 -7.62 -10.62 9.47
CA LEU A 149 -8.75 -10.48 8.55
C LEU A 149 -8.97 -9.07 7.96
N LEU A 150 -7.91 -8.44 7.46
CA LEU A 150 -8.02 -7.37 6.47
C LEU A 150 -7.47 -7.91 5.15
N ASP A 151 -8.42 -8.35 4.34
CA ASP A 151 -8.36 -8.66 2.92
C ASP A 151 -7.02 -9.07 2.30
N GLN A 152 -7.07 -10.22 1.62
CA GLN A 152 -6.03 -10.67 0.70
C GLN A 152 -5.77 -9.68 -0.46
N ASP A 153 -6.56 -8.61 -0.58
CA ASP A 153 -6.36 -7.48 -1.50
C ASP A 153 -5.26 -6.50 -1.05
N THR A 154 -4.75 -6.63 0.18
CA THR A 154 -3.76 -5.68 0.77
C THR A 154 -2.30 -6.06 0.46
N PHE A 155 -2.05 -7.13 -0.31
CA PHE A 155 -0.68 -7.62 -0.53
C PHE A 155 0.17 -6.73 -1.46
N PHE A 156 -0.49 -5.84 -2.21
CA PHE A 156 0.12 -4.94 -3.17
C PHE A 156 -0.70 -3.64 -3.25
N SER A 157 -0.08 -2.51 -3.59
CA SER A 157 -0.81 -1.27 -3.90
C SER A 157 -1.56 -1.43 -5.22
N PHE A 158 -2.68 -2.15 -5.21
CA PHE A 158 -3.65 -2.18 -6.30
C PHE A 158 -5.05 -1.91 -5.76
N PRO A 159 -5.89 -1.22 -6.56
CA PRO A 159 -7.24 -0.87 -6.17
C PRO A 159 -8.09 -2.14 -6.16
N LYS A 160 -8.99 -2.25 -5.19
CA LYS A 160 -10.10 -3.19 -5.31
C LYS A 160 -10.92 -2.79 -6.54
N GLY A 161 -10.90 -3.65 -7.56
CA GLY A 161 -11.87 -3.57 -8.66
C GLY A 161 -13.29 -3.84 -8.15
N PRO A 162 -14.32 -3.36 -8.87
CA PRO A 162 -15.72 -3.48 -8.47
C PRO A 162 -16.21 -4.93 -8.34
#